data_AF-A0A7C2Q5Z3-F1
#
_entry.id   AF-A0A7C2Q5Z3-F1
#
_cell.length_a   1.000
_cell.length_b   1.000
_cell.length_c   1.000
_cell.angle_alpha   90.00
_cell.angle_beta   90.00
_cell.angle_gamma   90.00
#
_symmetry.space_group_name_H-M   'P 1'
#
loop_
_entity.id
_entity.type
_entity.pdbx_description
1 polymer ?
#
loop_
_entity_poly.entity_id
_entity_poly.type
_entity_poly.pdbx_seq_one_letter_code
_entity_poly.pdbx_strand_id
1 'polypeptide(L)'
;MKRVQLPFLPQIQVPFSDRARALAQVEELARRGVRAPLVVFGPEGCGKSAWLRQSAEILRERGYDVVYIDLTHRNYLLYTDIESVAGKLSEAASIPGMESVKL
;
A
#
# COMPACT_ATOMS: atom_id res chain seq x y z
N MET A 1 14.24 2.50 -3.35
CA MET A 1 13.20 2.19 -2.36
C MET A 1 13.03 3.31 -1.35
N LYS A 2 12.11 4.22 -1.65
CA LYS A 2 11.57 5.16 -0.67
C LYS A 2 10.95 4.37 0.48
N ARG A 3 11.35 4.68 1.72
CA ARG A 3 10.74 4.09 2.92
C ARG A 3 9.49 4.89 3.27
N VAL A 4 8.35 4.21 3.37
CA VAL A 4 7.09 4.87 3.75
C VAL A 4 7.19 5.38 5.18
N GLN A 5 6.66 6.57 5.43
CA GLN A 5 6.54 7.09 6.79
C GLN A 5 5.29 6.52 7.45
N LEU A 6 5.43 6.03 8.68
CA LEU A 6 4.37 5.39 9.44
C LEU A 6 4.13 6.15 10.74
N PRO A 7 2.88 6.32 11.17
CA PRO A 7 2.58 6.88 12.48
C PRO A 7 3.08 5.91 13.57
N PHE A 8 3.95 6.39 14.44
CA PHE A 8 4.38 5.66 15.65
C PHE A 8 3.58 6.12 16.87
N LEU A 9 3.41 7.44 17.00
CA LEU A 9 2.61 8.12 18.01
C LEU A 9 1.93 9.33 17.37
N PRO A 10 0.94 9.97 18.03
CA PRO A 10 0.40 11.24 17.56
C PRO A 10 1.54 12.23 17.26
N GLN A 11 1.56 12.77 16.05
CA GLN A 11 2.57 13.72 15.55
C GLN A 11 4.00 13.16 15.37
N ILE A 12 4.25 11.87 15.63
CA ILE A 12 5.55 11.22 15.43
C ILE A 12 5.43 10.20 14.30
N GLN A 13 6.18 10.42 13.24
CA GLN A 13 6.32 9.47 12.15
C GLN A 13 7.72 8.84 12.15
N VAL A 14 7.77 7.57 11.77
CA VAL A 14 9.00 6.80 11.64
C VAL A 14 9.05 6.12 10.27
N PRO A 15 10.23 5.99 9.66
CA PRO A 15 10.35 5.26 8.41
C PRO A 15 10.11 3.77 8.65
N PHE A 16 9.47 3.12 7.67
CA PHE A 16 9.36 1.67 7.63
C PHE A 16 10.74 1.01 7.82
N SER A 17 10.80 0.00 8.67
CA SER A 17 12.03 -0.72 9.01
C SER A 17 11.82 -2.24 8.96
N ASP A 18 12.94 -2.97 8.83
CA ASP A 18 12.99 -4.43 8.82
C ASP A 18 12.24 -5.07 7.62
N ARG A 19 11.80 -6.34 7.75
CA ARG A 19 11.00 -7.11 6.78
C ARG A 19 11.70 -7.42 5.46
N ALA A 20 13.04 -7.44 5.43
CA ALA A 20 13.83 -7.64 4.21
C ALA A 20 13.37 -8.86 3.38
N ARG A 21 13.17 -10.03 4.03
CA ARG A 21 12.68 -11.24 3.35
C ARG A 21 11.29 -11.05 2.74
N ALA A 22 10.37 -10.41 3.47
CA ALA A 22 9.01 -10.20 3.01
C ALA A 22 8.95 -9.21 1.84
N LEU A 23 9.80 -8.18 1.83
CA LEU A 23 9.91 -7.25 0.70
C LEU A 23 10.54 -7.92 -0.52
N ALA A 24 11.56 -8.76 -0.33
CA ALA A 24 12.15 -9.55 -1.42
C ALA A 24 11.12 -10.48 -2.08
N GLN A 25 10.19 -11.05 -1.31
CA GLN A 25 9.08 -11.84 -1.85
C GLN A 25 8.14 -11.01 -2.72
N VAL A 26 7.85 -9.75 -2.37
CA VAL A 26 7.05 -8.84 -3.20
C VAL A 26 7.72 -8.62 -4.55
N GLU A 27 9.03 -8.35 -4.55
CA GLU A 27 9.79 -8.16 -5.78
C GLU A 27 9.83 -9.42 -6.66
N GLU A 28 9.95 -10.60 -6.03
CA GLU A 28 9.88 -11.87 -6.75
C GLU A 28 8.51 -12.09 -7.39
N LEU A 29 7.44 -11.86 -6.63
CA LEU A 29 6.07 -12.01 -7.09
C LEU A 29 5.72 -11.03 -8.21
N ALA A 30 6.19 -9.78 -8.10
CA ALA A 30 6.04 -8.78 -9.16
C ALA A 30 6.61 -9.32 -10.48
N ARG A 31 7.84 -9.84 -10.44
CA ARG A 31 8.53 -10.36 -11.63
C ARG A 31 7.89 -11.63 -12.21
N ARG A 32 7.50 -12.57 -11.34
CA ARG A 32 6.98 -13.89 -11.77
C ARG A 32 5.50 -13.85 -12.12
N GLY A 33 4.79 -12.81 -11.69
CA GLY A 33 3.34 -12.76 -11.72
C GLY A 33 2.70 -13.65 -10.66
N VAL A 34 1.41 -13.40 -10.41
CA VAL A 34 0.64 -14.13 -9.41
C VAL A 34 -0.63 -14.66 -10.07
N ARG A 35 -0.87 -15.98 -9.97
CA ARG A 35 -2.03 -16.64 -10.58
C ARG A 35 -3.31 -16.58 -9.74
N ALA A 36 -3.18 -16.23 -8.46
CA ALA A 36 -4.26 -16.27 -7.48
C ALA A 36 -4.09 -15.12 -6.47
N PRO A 37 -5.17 -14.69 -5.78
CA PRO A 37 -5.05 -13.69 -4.73
C PRO A 37 -4.09 -14.13 -3.62
N LEU A 38 -3.25 -13.19 -3.15
CA LEU A 38 -2.37 -13.41 -2.01
C LEU A 38 -3.03 -12.89 -0.74
N VAL A 39 -3.06 -13.74 0.28
CA VAL A 39 -3.62 -13.40 1.59
C VAL A 39 -2.47 -13.25 2.58
N VAL A 40 -2.42 -12.09 3.23
CA VAL A 40 -1.44 -11.80 4.29
C VAL A 40 -2.14 -11.80 5.63
N PHE A 41 -1.71 -12.68 6.52
CA PHE A 41 -2.32 -12.90 7.83
C PHE A 41 -1.28 -12.88 8.94
N GLY A 42 -1.77 -12.75 10.18
CA GLY A 42 -0.95 -12.69 11.38
C GLY A 42 -1.65 -11.89 12.48
N PRO A 43 -1.14 -11.92 13.72
CA PRO A 43 -1.70 -11.19 14.85
C PRO A 43 -1.85 -9.68 14.58
N GLU A 44 -2.73 -9.05 15.34
CA GLU A 44 -2.82 -7.59 15.41
C GLU A 44 -1.46 -7.00 15.84
N GLY A 45 -1.12 -5.81 15.33
CA GLY A 45 0.17 -5.18 15.63
C GLY A 45 1.38 -5.76 14.89
N CYS A 46 1.27 -6.89 14.16
CA CYS A 46 2.40 -7.44 13.40
C CYS A 46 2.86 -6.59 12.20
N GLY A 47 2.27 -5.43 11.92
CA GLY A 47 2.73 -4.55 10.83
C GLY A 47 2.32 -5.00 9.42
N LYS A 48 1.24 -5.77 9.28
CA LYS A 48 0.68 -6.19 7.97
C LYS A 48 0.36 -4.99 7.07
N SER A 49 -0.34 -3.98 7.60
CA SER A 49 -0.70 -2.76 6.85
C SER A 49 0.52 -1.92 6.49
N ALA A 50 1.50 -1.81 7.39
CA ALA A 50 2.77 -1.14 7.12
C ALA A 50 3.53 -1.82 5.97
N TRP A 51 3.57 -3.16 5.96
CA TRP A 51 4.18 -3.94 4.89
C TRP A 51 3.45 -3.75 3.56
N LEU A 52 2.11 -3.74 3.54
CA LEU A 52 1.34 -3.47 2.32
C LEU A 52 1.62 -2.08 1.74
N ARG A 53 1.71 -1.05 2.59
CA ARG A 53 2.07 0.32 2.15
C ARG A 53 3.48 0.39 1.57
N GLN A 54 4.45 -0.26 2.21
CA GLN A 54 5.81 -0.34 1.68
C GLN A 54 5.88 -1.14 0.36
N SER A 55 5.07 -2.18 0.23
CA SER A 55 4.95 -3.00 -0.99
C SER A 55 4.38 -2.20 -2.14
N ALA A 56 3.42 -1.30 -1.88
CA ALA A 56 2.88 -0.41 -2.88
C ALA A 56 3.95 0.52 -3.49
N GLU A 57 4.87 1.05 -2.68
CA GLU A 57 6.02 1.81 -3.19
C GLU A 57 6.95 0.97 -4.05
N ILE A 58 7.23 -0.27 -3.65
CA ILE A 58 8.08 -1.18 -4.43
C ILE A 58 7.45 -1.45 -5.80
N LEU A 59 6.16 -1.77 -5.82
CA LEU A 59 5.43 -2.04 -7.07
C LEU A 59 5.37 -0.79 -7.96
N ARG A 60 5.14 0.39 -7.39
CA ARG A 60 5.22 1.66 -8.12
C ARG A 60 6.61 1.89 -8.72
N GLU A 61 7.68 1.72 -7.93
CA GLU A 61 9.07 1.85 -8.42
C GLU A 61 9.39 0.86 -9.54
N ARG A 62 8.67 -0.27 -9.61
CA ARG A 62 8.78 -1.27 -10.68
C ARG A 62 7.89 -0.97 -11.90
N GLY A 63 7.11 0.12 -11.87
CA GLY A 63 6.28 0.56 -12.99
C GLY A 63 4.88 -0.07 -13.05
N TYR A 64 4.39 -0.65 -11.95
CA TYR A 64 3.02 -1.17 -11.89
C TYR A 64 2.03 -0.06 -11.55
N ASP A 65 0.82 -0.16 -12.10
CA ASP A 65 -0.35 0.50 -11.52
C ASP A 65 -0.69 -0.15 -10.17
N VAL A 66 -0.79 0.66 -9.11
CA VAL A 66 -1.06 0.18 -7.75
C VAL A 66 -2.26 0.90 -7.17
N VAL A 67 -3.17 0.10 -6.60
CA VAL A 67 -4.31 0.57 -5.82
C VAL A 67 -4.22 -0.06 -4.43
N TYR A 68 -4.10 0.79 -3.41
CA TYR A 68 -4.18 0.37 -2.01
C TYR A 68 -5.42 1.00 -1.36
N ILE A 69 -6.21 0.17 -0.69
CA ILE A 69 -7.47 0.57 -0.06
C ILE A 69 -7.46 0.06 1.39
N ASP A 70 -7.69 0.96 2.33
CA ASP A 70 -7.78 0.71 3.77
C ASP A 70 -9.17 1.11 4.24
N LEU A 71 -10.09 0.15 4.28
CA LEU A 71 -11.48 0.42 4.66
C LEU A 71 -11.64 0.72 6.14
N THR A 72 -10.74 0.21 6.98
CA THR A 72 -10.77 0.42 8.44
C THR A 72 -10.48 1.87 8.78
N HIS A 73 -9.46 2.45 8.16
CA HIS A 73 -9.07 3.84 8.38
C HIS A 73 -9.64 4.77 7.31
N ARG A 74 -10.49 4.24 6.41
CA ARG A 74 -11.07 4.94 5.27
C ARG A 74 -10.02 5.72 4.47
N ASN A 75 -8.93 5.06 4.11
CA ASN A 75 -7.82 5.69 3.44
C ASN A 75 -7.47 4.93 2.16
N TYR A 76 -6.94 5.63 1.16
CA TYR A 76 -6.52 4.98 -0.08
C TYR A 76 -5.27 5.61 -0.69
N LEU A 77 -4.60 4.86 -1.56
CA LEU A 77 -3.40 5.27 -2.27
C LEU A 77 -3.46 4.76 -3.71
N LEU A 78 -3.22 5.65 -4.66
CA LEU A 78 -3.26 5.36 -6.09
C LEU A 78 -1.94 5.73 -6.73
N TYR A 79 -1.38 4.76 -7.44
CA TYR A 79 -0.28 4.97 -8.36
C TYR A 79 -0.72 4.44 -9.72
N THR A 80 -1.37 5.29 -10.50
CA THR A 80 -1.80 4.94 -11.84
C THR A 80 -1.95 6.17 -12.70
N ASP A 81 -1.56 6.05 -13.97
CA ASP A 81 -1.77 7.09 -14.98
C ASP A 81 -3.08 6.86 -15.76
N ILE A 82 -3.86 5.82 -15.42
CA ILE A 82 -5.12 5.49 -16.07
C ILE A 82 -6.24 6.34 -15.48
N GLU A 83 -6.58 7.44 -16.16
CA GLU A 83 -7.61 8.39 -15.72
C GLU A 83 -8.95 7.73 -15.38
N SER A 84 -9.39 6.71 -16.14
CA SER A 84 -10.66 6.02 -15.88
C SER A 84 -10.66 5.25 -14.55
N VAL A 85 -9.51 4.70 -14.14
CA VAL A 85 -9.35 3.99 -12.87
C VAL A 85 -9.28 5.00 -11.72
N ALA A 86 -8.47 6.05 -11.91
CA ALA A 86 -8.36 7.14 -10.95
C ALA A 86 -9.71 7.82 -10.69
N GLY A 87 -10.48 8.09 -11.75
CA GLY A 87 -11.81 8.71 -11.68
C GLY A 87 -12.82 7.85 -10.92
N LYS A 88 -12.95 6.56 -11.28
CA LYS A 88 -13.88 5.63 -10.60
C LYS A 88 -13.53 5.43 -9.12
N LEU A 89 -12.24 5.34 -8.79
CA LEU A 89 -11.81 5.19 -7.40
C LEU A 89 -11.99 6.48 -6.61
N SER A 90 -11.79 7.65 -7.23
CA SER A 90 -12.06 8.94 -6.60
C SER A 90 -13.56 9.14 -6.34
N GLU A 91 -14.42 8.72 -7.27
CA GLU A 91 -15.87 8.70 -7.08
C GLU A 91 -16.26 7.77 -5.93
N ALA A 92 -15.74 6.55 -5.90
CA ALA A 92 -15.97 5.61 -4.80
C ALA A 92 -15.42 6.13 -3.46
N ALA A 93 -14.31 6.87 -3.47
CA ALA A 93 -13.74 7.53 -2.30
C ALA A 93 -14.44 8.85 -1.94
N SER A 94 -15.34 9.37 -2.76
CA SER A 94 -16.15 10.55 -2.43
C SER A 94 -17.29 10.23 -1.45
N ILE A 95 -17.42 8.95 -1.05
CA ILE A 95 -18.24 8.54 0.09
C ILE A 95 -17.69 9.23 1.35
N PRO A 96 -18.53 9.90 2.17
CA PRO A 96 -18.07 10.68 3.32
C PRO A 96 -17.07 9.95 4.21
N GLY A 97 -15.88 10.56 4.34
CA GLY A 97 -14.83 10.12 5.26
C GLY A 97 -13.75 9.22 4.66
N MET A 98 -13.62 9.09 3.32
CA MET A 98 -12.42 8.51 2.71
C MET A 98 -11.37 9.58 2.36
N GLU A 99 -10.10 9.35 2.71
CA GLU A 99 -9.00 10.30 2.47
C GLU A 99 -7.83 9.68 1.69
N SER A 100 -7.19 10.49 0.84
CA SER A 100 -5.99 10.08 0.11
C SER A 100 -4.77 10.08 1.03
N VAL A 101 -4.01 8.99 1.04
CA VAL A 101 -2.75 8.88 1.78
C VAL A 101 -1.63 9.52 0.97
N LYS A 102 -0.94 10.50 1.56
CA LYS A 102 0.36 10.96 1.06
C LYS A 102 1.46 10.09 1.67
N LEU A 103 2.25 9.43 0.82
CA LEU A 103 3.46 8.67 1.23
C LEU A 103 4.72 9.53 1.21
#